data_AF-A0A7S0W5T3-F1
#
_entry.id   AF-A0A7S0W5T3-F1
#
_cell.length_a   1.000
_cell.length_b   1.000
_cell.length_c   1.000
_cell.angle_alpha   90.00
_cell.angle_beta   90.00
_cell.angle_gamma   90.00
#
_symmetry.space_group_name_H-M   'P 1'
#
loop_
_entity.id
_entity.type
_entity.pdbx_description
1 polymer ?
#
loop_
_entity_poly.entity_id
_entity_poly.type
_entity_poly.pdbx_seq_one_letter_code
_entity_poly.pdbx_strand_id
1 'polypeptide(L)'
;QTVEAAPLIGASLGGRPCNETRWVSDGEVVCVFDYDGGWDPMAAEVTLPPYGASVGDAYFRFAGPVVTTSGPLAAGDAHNGTLALEGRNFGTEDRSLRCVVGGQSLPTAWVSDSSIECAVPPSREGLGSLPLQLGDGTGEHQSATYPGFVTFGEPCVSGVLPATTPKGGGT
;
A
#
# COMPACT_ATOMS: atom_id res chain seq x y z
N GLN A 1 20.96 14.24 48.44
CA GLN A 1 20.64 13.69 47.11
C GLN A 1 19.55 14.57 46.52
N THR A 2 19.92 15.44 45.60
CA THR A 2 18.97 16.24 44.82
C THR A 2 18.40 15.33 43.74
N VAL A 3 17.09 15.13 43.76
CA VAL A 3 16.37 14.47 42.66
C VAL A 3 16.46 15.44 41.48
N GLU A 4 17.31 15.12 40.51
CA GLU A 4 17.41 15.86 39.25
C GLU A 4 16.07 15.73 38.53
N ALA A 5 15.39 16.84 38.31
CA ALA A 5 14.16 16.84 37.53
C ALA A 5 14.48 16.37 36.12
N ALA A 6 13.75 15.36 35.61
CA ALA A 6 13.93 14.88 34.26
C ALA A 6 13.87 16.07 33.28
N PRO A 7 14.86 16.24 32.37
CA PRO A 7 14.82 17.30 31.40
C PRO A 7 13.55 17.18 30.55
N LEU A 8 12.86 18.29 30.31
CA LEU A 8 11.77 18.34 29.35
C LEU A 8 12.40 18.07 27.98
N ILE A 9 12.25 16.86 27.46
CA ILE A 9 12.74 16.47 26.14
C ILE A 9 11.56 16.36 25.18
N GLY A 10 11.68 17.01 24.02
CA GLY A 10 10.75 16.85 22.91
C GLY A 10 11.40 15.97 21.84
N ALA A 11 10.62 15.11 21.22
CA ALA A 11 11.01 14.44 19.99
C ALA A 11 9.88 14.57 18.96
N SER A 12 10.25 14.59 17.69
CA SER A 12 9.31 14.58 16.56
C SER A 12 9.83 13.70 15.44
N LEU A 13 8.89 13.15 14.67
CA LEU A 13 9.13 12.36 13.47
C LEU A 13 8.32 12.96 12.31
N GLY A 14 9.00 13.34 11.23
CA GLY A 14 8.39 13.97 10.07
C GLY A 14 7.68 15.28 10.41
N GLY A 15 8.18 16.04 11.38
CA GLY A 15 7.58 17.28 11.86
C GLY A 15 6.37 17.11 12.79
N ARG A 16 6.00 15.86 13.13
CA ARG A 16 4.93 15.58 14.11
C ARG A 16 5.53 15.18 15.46
N PRO A 17 5.09 15.78 16.57
CA PRO A 17 5.59 15.42 17.88
C PRO A 17 5.24 13.97 18.21
N CYS A 18 6.11 13.30 18.95
CA CYS A 18 5.84 11.97 19.49
C CYS A 18 4.67 12.02 20.47
N ASN A 19 3.86 10.97 20.51
CA ASN A 19 2.78 10.79 21.48
C ASN A 19 3.32 10.75 22.90
N GLU A 20 4.45 10.06 23.08
CA GLU A 20 5.20 10.01 24.32
C GLU A 20 6.69 10.11 23.98
N THR A 21 7.41 10.98 24.70
CA THR A 21 8.87 11.06 24.61
C THR A 21 9.45 10.66 25.97
N ARG A 22 10.30 9.65 25.99
CA ARG A 22 10.97 9.16 27.21
C ARG A 22 12.48 9.26 27.05
N TRP A 23 13.11 9.99 27.96
CA TRP A 23 14.56 9.99 28.08
C TRP A 23 15.04 8.65 28.68
N VAL A 24 16.09 8.07 28.10
CA VAL A 24 16.69 6.81 28.58
C VAL A 24 18.13 7.01 29.04
N SER A 25 18.95 7.66 28.21
CA SER A 25 20.34 7.98 28.51
C SER A 25 20.81 9.21 27.71
N ASP A 26 22.07 9.61 27.88
CA ASP A 26 22.70 10.70 27.13
C ASP A 26 22.77 10.46 25.61
N GLY A 27 22.70 9.19 25.17
CA GLY A 27 22.65 8.80 23.77
C GLY A 27 21.32 8.18 23.31
N GLU A 28 20.31 8.11 24.18
CA GLU A 28 19.09 7.36 23.90
C GLU A 28 17.82 8.08 24.37
N VAL A 29 16.93 8.30 23.41
CA VAL A 29 15.60 8.89 23.61
C VAL A 29 14.60 8.00 22.90
N VAL A 30 13.56 7.59 23.61
CA VAL A 30 12.45 6.82 23.07
C VAL A 30 11.35 7.78 22.65
N CYS A 31 10.99 7.73 21.38
CA CYS A 31 9.83 8.40 20.80
C CYS A 31 8.76 7.34 20.51
N VAL A 32 7.60 7.45 21.14
CA VAL A 32 6.40 6.67 20.80
C VAL A 32 5.60 7.46 19.79
N PHE A 33 5.28 6.84 18.67
CA PHE A 33 4.60 7.48 17.55
C PHE A 33 3.52 6.57 16.98
N ASP A 34 2.35 7.12 16.68
CA ASP A 34 1.28 6.37 16.01
C ASP A 34 1.56 6.30 14.52
N TYR A 35 1.72 5.08 14.02
CA TYR A 35 1.93 4.85 12.61
C TYR A 35 0.72 5.25 11.77
N ASP A 36 0.88 6.24 10.89
CA ASP A 36 -0.18 6.79 10.05
C ASP A 36 -0.30 6.09 8.68
N GLY A 37 0.57 5.10 8.39
CA GLY A 37 0.49 4.32 7.16
C GLY A 37 1.45 4.77 6.06
N GLY A 38 2.23 5.84 6.27
CA GLY A 38 3.25 6.28 5.31
C GLY A 38 4.49 5.39 5.30
N TRP A 39 5.22 5.31 4.19
CA TRP A 39 6.53 4.64 4.13
C TRP A 39 7.65 5.57 3.66
N ASP A 40 7.36 6.86 3.59
CA ASP A 40 8.34 7.87 3.23
C ASP A 40 9.37 8.08 4.35
N PRO A 41 10.58 8.52 4.00
CA PRO A 41 11.56 8.98 4.98
C PRO A 41 10.99 10.14 5.81
N MET A 42 10.88 9.91 7.11
CA MET A 42 10.50 10.91 8.11
C MET A 42 11.77 11.41 8.81
N ALA A 43 12.00 12.72 8.81
CA ALA A 43 13.11 13.32 9.57
C ALA A 43 12.85 13.14 11.08
N ALA A 44 13.82 12.58 11.80
CA ALA A 44 13.78 12.46 13.24
C ALA A 44 14.49 13.68 13.86
N GLU A 45 13.78 14.41 14.71
CA GLU A 45 14.30 15.62 15.35
C GLU A 45 14.10 15.51 16.87
N VAL A 46 15.15 15.77 17.62
CA VAL A 46 15.14 15.79 19.09
C VAL A 46 15.39 17.22 19.55
N THR A 47 14.51 17.74 20.40
CA THR A 47 14.54 19.10 20.94
C THR A 47 14.80 19.05 22.44
N LEU A 48 15.81 19.80 22.90
CA LEU A 48 16.18 19.91 24.32
C LEU A 48 15.85 21.31 24.87
N PRO A 49 14.62 21.55 25.37
CA PRO A 49 14.31 22.71 26.20
C PRO A 49 15.23 22.79 27.45
N PRO A 50 15.68 23.99 27.88
CA PRO A 50 15.40 25.32 27.34
C PRO A 50 16.39 25.79 26.26
N TYR A 51 17.33 24.94 25.85
CA TYR A 51 18.45 25.33 24.98
C TYR A 51 18.05 25.57 23.53
N GLY A 52 16.85 25.15 23.12
CA GLY A 52 16.31 25.39 21.77
C GLY A 52 17.11 24.70 20.66
N ALA A 53 18.08 23.87 21.01
CA ALA A 53 18.82 23.06 20.06
C ALA A 53 17.90 21.91 19.61
N SER A 54 17.67 21.83 18.31
CA SER A 54 17.15 20.65 17.68
C SER A 54 18.27 19.96 16.90
N VAL A 55 18.35 18.64 17.07
CA VAL A 55 19.31 17.79 16.36
C VAL A 55 18.52 16.80 15.52
N GLY A 56 18.78 16.76 14.22
CA GLY A 56 18.03 15.90 13.30
C GLY A 56 18.70 15.71 11.95
N ASP A 57 19.74 14.87 11.90
CA ASP A 57 20.32 14.34 10.65
C ASP A 57 19.95 12.86 10.42
N ALA A 58 19.00 12.34 11.20
CA ALA A 58 18.51 10.97 11.11
C ALA A 58 17.16 10.94 10.40
N TYR A 59 16.98 9.93 9.56
CA TYR A 59 15.70 9.64 8.91
C TYR A 59 15.21 8.27 9.33
N PHE A 60 13.95 8.17 9.68
CA PHE A 60 13.25 6.93 9.91
C PHE A 60 12.38 6.62 8.70
N ARG A 61 12.39 5.38 8.22
CA ARG A 61 11.47 4.94 7.14
C ARG A 61 10.83 3.63 7.52
N PHE A 62 9.53 3.53 7.27
CA PHE A 62 8.85 2.24 7.27
C PHE A 62 9.14 1.52 5.95
N ALA A 63 9.19 0.20 5.99
CA ALA A 63 9.31 -0.56 4.77
C ALA A 63 8.00 -0.44 3.99
N GLY A 64 8.06 0.08 2.76
CA GLY A 64 6.90 0.15 1.88
C GLY A 64 6.39 -1.24 1.48
N PRO A 65 5.16 -1.32 0.92
CA PRO A 65 4.60 -2.55 0.43
C PRO A 65 5.53 -3.20 -0.61
N VAL A 66 5.54 -4.52 -0.70
CA VAL A 66 6.25 -5.27 -1.74
C VAL A 66 5.35 -6.37 -2.26
N VAL A 67 4.97 -6.29 -3.53
CA VAL A 67 4.23 -7.37 -4.21
C VAL A 67 5.24 -8.40 -4.70
N THR A 68 5.06 -9.67 -4.34
CA THR A 68 5.92 -10.78 -4.76
C THR A 68 5.29 -11.66 -5.81
N THR A 69 3.96 -11.78 -5.78
CA THR A 69 3.20 -12.64 -6.69
C THR A 69 1.84 -12.01 -6.93
N SER A 70 1.34 -12.18 -8.15
CA SER A 70 -0.05 -11.89 -8.50
C SER A 70 -0.74 -13.21 -8.84
N GLY A 71 -1.87 -13.49 -8.19
CA GLY A 71 -2.75 -14.57 -8.58
C GLY A 71 -3.33 -14.33 -9.98
N PRO A 72 -3.93 -15.37 -10.60
CA PRO A 72 -4.67 -15.17 -11.84
C PRO A 72 -5.81 -14.18 -11.60
N LEU A 73 -6.16 -13.40 -12.61
CA LEU A 73 -7.40 -12.63 -12.55
C LEU A 73 -8.57 -13.62 -12.50
N ALA A 74 -9.25 -13.70 -11.36
CA ALA A 74 -10.49 -14.45 -11.27
C ALA A 74 -11.54 -13.70 -12.09
N ALA A 75 -11.82 -14.18 -13.30
CA ALA A 75 -12.85 -13.61 -14.16
C ALA A 75 -14.21 -13.87 -13.51
N GLY A 76 -14.88 -12.79 -13.09
CA GLY A 76 -16.30 -12.83 -12.74
C GLY A 76 -17.16 -12.83 -14.00
N ASP A 77 -18.45 -13.09 -13.82
CA ASP A 77 -19.44 -13.07 -14.89
C ASP A 77 -19.41 -11.70 -15.60
N ALA A 78 -19.03 -11.71 -16.88
CA ALA A 78 -19.09 -10.58 -17.81
C ALA A 78 -18.23 -9.35 -17.44
N HIS A 79 -16.91 -9.55 -17.38
CA HIS A 79 -15.86 -8.52 -17.49
C HIS A 79 -15.40 -7.82 -16.21
N ASN A 80 -15.91 -8.15 -15.03
CA ASN A 80 -15.28 -7.75 -13.77
C ASN A 80 -14.31 -8.86 -13.32
N GLY A 81 -13.17 -8.50 -12.75
CA GLY A 81 -12.24 -9.50 -12.23
C GLY A 81 -11.58 -9.05 -10.94
N THR A 82 -11.32 -10.00 -10.05
CA THR A 82 -10.54 -9.74 -8.83
C THR A 82 -9.14 -10.28 -9.01
N LEU A 83 -8.15 -9.41 -8.81
CA LEU A 83 -6.74 -9.75 -8.85
C LEU A 83 -6.22 -9.87 -7.41
N ALA A 84 -5.87 -11.08 -6.99
CA ALA A 84 -5.21 -11.31 -5.70
C ALA A 84 -3.73 -10.94 -5.81
N LEU A 85 -3.24 -10.10 -4.91
CA LEU A 85 -1.83 -9.72 -4.81
C LEU A 85 -1.28 -10.23 -3.48
N GLU A 86 -0.20 -10.99 -3.56
CA GLU A 86 0.51 -11.50 -2.41
C GLU A 86 1.87 -10.83 -2.28
N GLY A 87 2.31 -10.64 -1.04
CA GLY A 87 3.53 -9.92 -0.76
C GLY A 87 3.80 -9.73 0.71
N ARG A 88 4.37 -8.57 1.05
CA ARG A 88 4.70 -8.19 2.42
C ARG A 88 4.54 -6.69 2.61
N ASN A 89 4.43 -6.28 3.88
CA ASN A 89 4.30 -4.89 4.31
C ASN A 89 3.05 -4.19 3.75
N PHE A 90 1.92 -4.89 3.63
CA PHE A 90 0.65 -4.28 3.21
C PHE A 90 -0.07 -3.55 4.35
N GLY A 91 0.60 -3.39 5.49
CA GLY A 91 0.07 -2.80 6.71
C GLY A 91 -0.56 -3.84 7.63
N THR A 92 -0.60 -3.54 8.93
CA THR A 92 -1.26 -4.37 9.95
C THR A 92 -2.78 -4.21 9.97
N GLU A 93 -3.30 -3.29 9.16
CA GLU A 93 -4.71 -2.97 8.97
C GLU A 93 -4.91 -2.35 7.58
N ASP A 94 -6.17 -2.12 7.19
CA ASP A 94 -6.49 -1.50 5.91
C ASP A 94 -5.99 -0.05 5.86
N ARG A 95 -4.91 0.18 5.10
CA ARG A 95 -4.32 1.50 4.85
C ARG A 95 -4.78 2.12 3.53
N SER A 96 -5.89 1.65 2.97
CA SER A 96 -6.47 2.18 1.72
C SER A 96 -5.49 2.17 0.54
N LEU A 97 -4.66 1.12 0.47
CA LEU A 97 -3.74 0.94 -0.64
C LEU A 97 -4.51 0.91 -1.97
N ARG A 98 -3.84 1.36 -3.02
CA ARG A 98 -4.33 1.40 -4.39
C ARG A 98 -3.43 0.60 -5.29
N CYS A 99 -4.06 -0.23 -6.09
CA CYS A 99 -3.40 -0.97 -7.13
C CYS A 99 -3.41 -0.12 -8.40
N VAL A 100 -2.25 0.05 -9.02
CA VAL A 100 -2.10 0.79 -10.28
C VAL A 100 -1.78 -0.22 -11.36
N VAL A 101 -2.74 -0.48 -12.24
CA VAL A 101 -2.62 -1.43 -13.37
C VAL A 101 -2.66 -0.62 -14.65
N GLY A 102 -1.57 -0.64 -15.43
CA GLY A 102 -1.51 0.09 -16.70
C GLY A 102 -1.75 1.61 -16.57
N GLY A 103 -1.41 2.19 -15.41
CA GLY A 103 -1.65 3.60 -15.09
C GLY A 103 -3.03 3.92 -14.51
N GLN A 104 -3.93 2.95 -14.42
CA GLN A 104 -5.23 3.13 -13.80
C GLN A 104 -5.18 2.76 -12.31
N SER A 105 -5.53 3.71 -11.45
CA SER A 105 -5.65 3.51 -10.00
C SER A 105 -6.97 2.83 -9.65
N LEU A 106 -6.87 1.68 -9.00
CA LEU A 106 -7.96 0.78 -8.65
C LEU A 106 -8.07 0.64 -7.13
N PRO A 107 -9.31 0.54 -6.60
CA PRO A 107 -9.51 0.25 -5.19
C PRO A 107 -9.01 -1.15 -4.86
N THR A 108 -8.43 -1.29 -3.66
CA THR A 108 -8.08 -2.60 -3.11
C THR A 108 -8.94 -2.91 -1.89
N ALA A 109 -9.14 -4.19 -1.64
CA ALA A 109 -9.63 -4.72 -0.39
C ALA A 109 -8.45 -5.33 0.35
N TRP A 110 -8.16 -4.80 1.54
CA TRP A 110 -7.15 -5.39 2.41
C TRP A 110 -7.64 -6.73 2.96
N VAL A 111 -6.83 -7.77 2.82
CA VAL A 111 -7.12 -9.11 3.37
C VAL A 111 -6.23 -9.42 4.56
N SER A 112 -4.93 -9.11 4.44
CA SER A 112 -3.93 -9.26 5.50
C SER A 112 -2.70 -8.41 5.21
N ASP A 113 -1.72 -8.44 6.12
CA ASP A 113 -0.41 -7.79 5.97
C ASP A 113 0.44 -8.28 4.76
N SER A 114 -0.02 -9.35 4.12
CA SER A 114 0.65 -10.05 3.03
C SER A 114 -0.28 -10.41 1.87
N SER A 115 -1.57 -10.05 1.94
CA SER A 115 -2.55 -10.28 0.87
C SER A 115 -3.52 -9.12 0.72
N ILE A 116 -3.75 -8.68 -0.51
CA ILE A 116 -4.80 -7.73 -0.87
C ILE A 116 -5.48 -8.16 -2.17
N GLU A 117 -6.71 -7.71 -2.36
CA GLU A 117 -7.47 -7.97 -3.59
C GLU A 117 -7.73 -6.67 -4.33
N CYS A 118 -7.47 -6.64 -5.63
CA CYS A 118 -7.72 -5.49 -6.48
C CYS A 118 -8.91 -5.76 -7.41
N ALA A 119 -9.90 -4.87 -7.40
CA ALA A 119 -11.02 -4.94 -8.32
C ALA A 119 -10.63 -4.34 -9.67
N VAL A 120 -10.50 -5.17 -10.69
CA VAL A 120 -10.15 -4.78 -12.06
C VAL A 120 -11.44 -4.66 -12.88
N PRO A 121 -11.74 -3.46 -13.44
CA PRO A 121 -12.96 -3.25 -14.20
C PRO A 121 -12.89 -3.87 -15.60
N PRO A 122 -14.05 -3.99 -16.28
CA PRO A 122 -14.15 -4.38 -17.69
C PRO A 122 -13.27 -3.56 -18.61
N SER A 123 -12.19 -4.12 -19.13
CA SER A 123 -11.46 -3.51 -20.24
C SER A 123 -11.89 -4.14 -21.57
N ARG A 124 -12.24 -3.27 -22.53
CA ARG A 124 -12.57 -3.66 -23.91
C ARG A 124 -11.33 -3.86 -24.79
N GLU A 125 -10.19 -3.34 -24.35
CA GLU A 125 -8.95 -3.48 -25.08
C GLU A 125 -8.25 -4.77 -24.66
N GLY A 126 -7.82 -5.53 -25.67
CA GLY A 126 -7.17 -6.82 -25.51
C GLY A 126 -6.06 -6.78 -24.46
N LEU A 127 -6.05 -7.81 -23.63
CA LEU A 127 -5.42 -7.83 -22.33
C LEU A 127 -3.93 -8.13 -22.50
N GLY A 128 -3.16 -7.09 -22.78
CA GLY A 128 -1.71 -7.14 -22.80
C GLY A 128 -1.11 -7.20 -21.40
N SER A 129 0.18 -7.54 -21.34
CA SER A 129 0.99 -7.45 -20.13
C SER A 129 1.07 -6.00 -19.62
N LEU A 130 0.31 -5.67 -18.57
CA LEU A 130 0.32 -4.34 -17.95
C LEU A 130 1.18 -4.28 -16.69
N PRO A 131 1.96 -3.19 -16.48
CA PRO A 131 2.73 -3.02 -15.26
C PRO A 131 1.78 -2.91 -14.06
N LEU A 132 2.20 -3.53 -12.97
CA LEU A 132 1.48 -3.55 -11.71
C LEU A 132 2.28 -2.83 -10.63
N GLN A 133 1.61 -1.93 -9.95
CA GLN A 133 2.15 -1.12 -8.88
C GLN A 133 1.18 -1.12 -7.71
N LEU A 134 1.71 -1.12 -6.48
CA LEU A 134 0.93 -0.97 -5.26
C LEU A 134 1.42 0.25 -4.47
N GLY A 135 0.53 1.19 -4.19
CA GLY A 135 0.86 2.44 -3.50
C GLY A 135 -0.35 3.02 -2.78
N ASP A 136 -0.26 4.28 -2.37
CA ASP A 136 -1.35 5.06 -1.76
C ASP A 136 -2.30 5.68 -2.81
N GLY A 137 -1.91 5.62 -4.09
CA GLY A 137 -2.69 6.12 -5.21
C GLY A 137 -2.47 7.60 -5.54
N THR A 138 -1.57 8.30 -4.84
CA THR A 138 -1.20 9.69 -5.16
C THR A 138 -0.19 9.77 -6.30
N GLY A 139 0.51 8.66 -6.59
CA GLY A 139 1.57 8.60 -7.59
C GLY A 139 2.85 9.32 -7.18
N GLU A 140 2.86 9.97 -6.01
CA GLU A 140 3.99 10.70 -5.45
C GLU A 140 4.91 9.78 -4.63
N HIS A 141 4.32 8.77 -4.00
CA HIS A 141 5.02 7.85 -3.12
C HIS A 141 5.53 6.64 -3.92
N GLN A 142 6.81 6.28 -3.73
CA GLN A 142 7.44 5.18 -4.49
C GLN A 142 6.68 3.89 -4.22
N SER A 143 5.94 3.46 -5.24
CA SER A 143 5.13 2.27 -5.25
C SER A 143 6.00 1.02 -5.33
N ALA A 144 5.55 -0.05 -4.68
CA ALA A 144 6.05 -1.39 -4.90
C ALA A 144 5.90 -1.75 -6.38
N THR A 145 6.96 -1.61 -7.17
CA THR A 145 6.91 -2.03 -8.57
C THR A 145 7.05 -3.54 -8.61
N TYR A 146 5.96 -4.21 -8.97
CA TYR A 146 6.01 -5.63 -9.29
C TYR A 146 6.68 -5.79 -10.66
N PRO A 147 7.75 -6.58 -10.79
CA PRO A 147 8.42 -6.78 -12.08
C PRO A 147 7.62 -7.65 -13.05
N GLY A 148 6.51 -8.24 -12.60
CA GLY A 148 5.62 -9.03 -13.44
C GLY A 148 4.48 -8.21 -14.04
N PHE A 149 3.74 -8.85 -14.93
CA PHE A 149 2.61 -8.25 -15.62
C PHE A 149 1.32 -8.97 -15.25
N VAL A 150 0.22 -8.22 -15.20
CA VAL A 150 -1.11 -8.83 -15.04
C VAL A 150 -1.54 -9.36 -16.40
N THR A 151 -1.72 -10.68 -16.51
CA THR A 151 -2.31 -11.33 -17.67
C THR A 151 -3.77 -11.64 -17.37
N PHE A 152 -4.67 -11.24 -18.25
CA PHE A 152 -6.07 -11.60 -18.11
C PHE A 152 -6.34 -12.83 -18.98
N GLY A 153 -7.09 -13.80 -18.44
CA GLY A 153 -7.52 -14.95 -19.21
C GLY A 153 -8.49 -14.56 -20.32
N GLU A 154 -8.38 -15.21 -21.48
CA GLU A 154 -9.37 -15.07 -22.54
C GLU A 154 -10.74 -15.56 -22.05
N PRO A 155 -11.85 -14.88 -22.39
CA PRO A 155 -13.17 -15.37 -22.04
C PRO A 155 -13.44 -16.71 -22.74
N CYS A 156 -13.54 -17.79 -21.97
CA CYS A 156 -13.94 -19.10 -22.48
C CYS A 156 -15.48 -19.13 -22.65
N VAL A 157 -15.97 -19.13 -23.89
CA VAL A 157 -17.40 -19.38 -24.15
C VAL A 157 -17.68 -20.85 -23.87
N SER A 158 -18.34 -21.15 -22.75
CA SER A 158 -18.67 -22.53 -22.33
C SER A 158 -19.86 -23.14 -23.08
N GLY A 159 -20.54 -22.38 -23.94
CA GLY A 159 -21.54 -22.87 -24.87
C GLY A 159 -22.57 -21.82 -25.29
N VAL A 160 -23.13 -21.98 -26.49
CA VAL A 160 -24.29 -21.20 -26.95
C VAL A 160 -25.49 -22.14 -26.98
N LEU A 161 -26.49 -21.91 -26.14
CA LEU A 161 -27.70 -22.72 -26.08
C LEU A 161 -28.95 -21.87 -26.38
N PRO A 162 -29.86 -22.35 -27.24
CA PRO A 162 -29.82 -23.61 -28.00
C PRO A 162 -28.97 -23.52 -29.28
N ALA A 163 -28.26 -24.59 -29.62
CA ALA A 163 -27.38 -24.71 -30.80
C ALA A 163 -28.14 -24.84 -32.15
N THR A 164 -29.44 -24.57 -32.17
CA THR A 164 -30.28 -24.66 -33.38
C THR A 164 -31.31 -23.55 -33.40
N THR A 165 -31.22 -22.69 -34.41
CA THR A 165 -32.27 -21.75 -34.80
C THR A 165 -33.07 -22.32 -35.98
N PRO A 166 -34.39 -22.04 -36.08
CA PRO A 166 -35.17 -22.41 -37.27
C PRO A 166 -34.60 -21.71 -38.52
N LYS A 167 -34.75 -22.34 -39.70
CA LYS A 167 -34.23 -21.88 -41.02
C LYS A 167 -34.87 -20.57 -41.55
N GLY A 168 -35.43 -19.74 -40.67
CA GLY A 168 -36.03 -18.45 -40.98
C GLY A 168 -36.25 -17.55 -39.74
N GLY A 169 -35.38 -17.62 -38.73
CA GLY A 169 -35.54 -16.87 -37.47
C GLY A 169 -34.89 -15.48 -37.48
N GLY A 170 -35.69 -14.45 -37.24
CA GLY A 170 -35.30 -13.24 -36.49
C GLY A 170 -35.78 -13.40 -35.04
N THR A 171 -35.10 -12.75 -34.10
CA THR A 171 -35.31 -12.78 -32.64
C THR A 171 -36.76 -12.74 -32.18
#